data_AF-A0A4V6WKS2-F1
#
_entry.id   AF-A0A4V6WKS2-F1
#
_cell.length_a   1.000
_cell.length_b   1.000
_cell.length_c   1.000
_cell.angle_alpha   90.00
_cell.angle_beta   90.00
_cell.angle_gamma   90.00
#
_symmetry.space_group_name_H-M   'P 1'
#
loop_
_entity.id
_entity.type
_entity.pdbx_description
1 polymer ?
#
loop_
_entity_poly.entity_id
_entity_poly.type
_entity_poly.pdbx_seq_one_letter_code
_entity_poly.pdbx_strand_id
1 'polypeptide(L)'
;MAKSPLLDDHSGGIQHPRARKPVNPQLLRTQHDDHGLKAVNGSAEGHSSGVSSGRSTPVPLDAPPSVKATSSARKHIRAQQKHRMFPTIEYAARLSHFDPKSDYRDFRGFFVLFWIGLAIMVITAMLRNLKETGYPLSFRQRTLFTENIYELALSDLLMVSSTAVSLPLHKLYNGSKGVLRWGKAGIAIQSVFQMVWLFYWVNWPFLRHWTWTAQVFFTLHLLAMFMNMHSYAFYNGHLSETRRRLSALDNPRNASTAAAVKYPSSRTHLYEITQDDDTEIEQSEEERLRQLRENLALELVSPLGDVTYPQNLTVRNYLDYLLCPTLCYELEYPRTERTQWLELFYKTLAVFGCIFLLIVTSEEFIIP
;
A
#
# COMPACT_ATOMS: atom_id res chain seq x y z
N MET A 1 -14.81 45.14 -37.56
CA MET A 1 -14.26 46.52 -37.55
C MET A 1 -14.79 47.22 -36.30
N ALA A 2 -14.08 47.10 -35.18
CA ALA A 2 -14.27 47.94 -34.00
C ALA A 2 -13.05 47.73 -33.10
N LYS A 3 -12.30 48.80 -32.89
CA LYS A 3 -11.03 48.91 -32.19
C LYS A 3 -11.33 49.49 -30.81
N SER A 4 -10.73 48.98 -29.74
CA SER A 4 -10.82 49.50 -28.37
C SER A 4 -9.67 48.92 -27.54
N PRO A 5 -9.16 49.63 -26.52
CA PRO A 5 -7.81 50.20 -26.56
C PRO A 5 -6.82 49.53 -25.59
N LEU A 6 -5.54 49.69 -25.90
CA LEU A 6 -4.41 49.43 -25.00
C LEU A 6 -4.45 50.44 -23.84
N LEU A 7 -4.62 49.92 -22.62
CA LEU A 7 -4.28 50.61 -21.38
C LEU A 7 -2.96 50.02 -20.89
N ASP A 8 -1.92 50.86 -20.87
CA ASP A 8 -0.67 50.63 -20.18
C ASP A 8 -0.93 50.59 -18.67
N ASP A 9 -0.69 49.45 -18.03
CA ASP A 9 -0.52 49.36 -16.58
C ASP A 9 0.93 48.99 -16.26
N HIS A 10 1.67 49.98 -15.78
CA HIS A 10 2.97 49.83 -15.17
C HIS A 10 2.78 49.26 -13.75
N SER A 11 2.69 47.95 -13.62
CA SER A 11 2.78 47.26 -12.34
C SER A 11 3.89 46.21 -12.39
N GLY A 12 4.89 46.38 -11.52
CA GLY A 12 6.04 45.48 -11.36
C GLY A 12 5.58 44.08 -10.97
N GLY A 13 5.40 43.23 -11.97
CA GLY A 13 4.96 41.85 -11.79
C GLY A 13 6.10 40.98 -11.26
N ILE A 14 5.95 40.51 -10.03
CA ILE A 14 6.68 39.35 -9.51
C ILE A 14 6.40 38.18 -10.47
N GLN A 15 7.42 37.78 -11.23
CA GLN A 15 7.32 36.64 -12.14
C GLN A 15 7.24 35.35 -11.33
N HIS A 16 6.03 34.81 -11.16
CA HIS A 16 5.88 33.42 -10.72
C HIS A 16 6.35 32.50 -11.85
N PRO A 17 7.20 31.49 -11.56
CA PRO A 17 7.58 30.50 -12.57
C PRO A 17 6.33 29.74 -13.02
N ARG A 18 5.94 29.94 -14.28
CA ARG A 18 4.84 29.22 -14.93
C ARG A 18 5.19 27.74 -14.95
N ALA A 19 4.35 26.90 -14.37
CA ALA A 19 4.50 25.45 -14.43
C ALA A 19 4.65 25.01 -15.89
N ARG A 20 5.81 24.43 -16.25
CA ARG A 20 6.02 23.81 -17.56
C ARG A 20 5.02 22.67 -17.70
N LYS A 21 4.12 22.77 -18.69
CA LYS A 21 3.32 21.63 -19.12
C LYS A 21 4.29 20.50 -19.50
N PRO A 22 4.14 19.27 -18.99
CA PRO A 22 4.95 18.15 -19.44
C PRO A 22 4.70 17.94 -20.94
N VAL A 23 5.78 17.83 -21.70
CA VAL A 23 5.74 17.55 -23.14
C VAL A 23 5.10 16.19 -23.34
N ASN A 24 4.16 16.11 -24.29
CA ASN A 24 3.33 14.95 -24.54
C ASN A 24 4.21 13.74 -24.98
N PRO A 25 4.31 12.66 -24.19
CA PRO A 25 5.29 11.58 -24.41
C PRO A 25 5.01 10.75 -25.67
N GLN A 26 3.80 10.83 -26.24
CA GLN A 26 3.50 10.19 -27.53
C GLN A 26 4.29 10.82 -28.70
N LEU A 27 4.57 12.13 -28.62
CA LEU A 27 5.26 12.86 -29.70
C LEU A 27 6.77 12.58 -29.72
N LEU A 28 7.34 12.18 -28.58
CA LEU A 28 8.74 11.75 -28.46
C LEU A 28 8.94 10.29 -28.91
N ARG A 29 7.90 9.46 -28.81
CA ARG A 29 7.93 8.05 -29.22
C ARG A 29 7.90 7.90 -30.74
N THR A 30 7.08 8.70 -31.42
CA THR A 30 7.00 8.71 -32.90
C THR A 30 8.30 9.14 -33.57
N GLN A 31 9.11 9.99 -32.93
CA GLN A 31 10.41 10.41 -33.48
C GLN A 31 11.50 9.34 -33.39
N HIS A 32 11.39 8.41 -32.43
CA HIS A 32 12.40 7.36 -32.23
C HIS A 32 12.12 6.10 -33.06
N ASP A 33 10.86 5.87 -33.42
CA ASP A 33 10.43 4.71 -34.21
C ASP A 33 10.76 4.88 -35.72
N ASP A 34 10.80 6.11 -36.25
CA ASP A 34 11.10 6.38 -37.68
C ASP A 34 12.54 6.04 -38.09
N HIS A 35 13.49 5.96 -37.15
CA HIS A 35 14.88 5.57 -37.42
C HIS A 35 15.13 4.04 -37.31
N GLY A 36 14.15 3.27 -36.81
CA GLY A 36 14.30 1.82 -36.58
C GLY A 36 13.74 0.91 -37.67
N LEU A 37 12.99 1.44 -38.64
CA LEU A 37 12.17 0.65 -39.57
C LEU A 37 12.79 0.39 -40.96
N LYS A 38 14.11 0.54 -41.13
CA LYS A 38 14.78 0.34 -42.45
C LYS A 38 15.82 -0.77 -42.56
N ALA A 39 15.91 -1.69 -41.60
CA ALA A 39 16.72 -2.89 -41.80
C ALA A 39 16.07 -4.08 -41.09
N VAL A 40 15.48 -4.99 -41.86
CA VAL A 40 15.46 -6.46 -41.67
C VAL A 40 14.61 -7.02 -42.82
N ASN A 41 15.27 -7.26 -43.95
CA ASN A 41 14.87 -8.24 -44.95
C ASN A 41 16.15 -9.06 -45.21
N GLY A 42 16.18 -10.31 -44.74
CA GLY A 42 17.35 -11.17 -44.88
C GLY A 42 17.32 -12.34 -43.91
N SER A 43 17.02 -13.51 -44.45
CA SER A 43 17.20 -14.84 -43.87
C SER A 43 18.67 -15.12 -43.47
N ALA A 44 18.91 -15.61 -42.25
CA ALA A 44 19.88 -16.68 -41.92
C ALA A 44 20.04 -16.87 -40.40
N GLU A 45 19.89 -18.14 -39.99
CA GLU A 45 20.71 -18.89 -39.04
C GLU A 45 21.09 -18.32 -37.65
N GLY A 46 20.62 -19.06 -36.64
CA GLY A 46 21.37 -19.50 -35.45
C GLY A 46 22.32 -18.51 -34.77
N HIS A 47 21.83 -17.83 -33.74
CA HIS A 47 22.71 -17.27 -32.70
C HIS A 47 22.18 -17.58 -31.29
N SER A 48 22.97 -18.46 -30.67
CA SER A 48 23.29 -18.64 -29.24
C SER A 48 22.50 -17.86 -28.19
N SER A 49 21.99 -18.64 -27.24
CA SER A 49 21.47 -18.29 -25.93
C SER A 49 22.33 -17.24 -25.19
N GLY A 50 21.80 -16.03 -25.09
CA GLY A 50 22.24 -15.03 -24.12
C GLY A 50 21.92 -15.48 -22.70
N VAL A 51 22.97 -15.59 -21.90
CA VAL A 51 23.01 -16.06 -20.50
C VAL A 51 21.99 -15.31 -19.63
N SER A 52 20.88 -15.97 -19.30
CA SER A 52 19.93 -15.50 -18.28
C SER A 52 20.30 -16.15 -16.95
N SER A 53 21.17 -15.50 -16.18
CA SER A 53 21.41 -15.89 -14.80
C SER A 53 20.25 -15.39 -13.93
N GLY A 54 19.56 -16.34 -13.29
CA GLY A 54 18.80 -16.08 -12.05
C GLY A 54 17.30 -16.38 -12.08
N ARG A 55 16.96 -17.65 -11.83
CA ARG A 55 15.76 -18.06 -11.05
C ARG A 55 14.38 -17.90 -11.71
N SER A 56 14.22 -18.39 -12.93
CA SER A 56 12.91 -18.87 -13.41
C SER A 56 13.07 -20.30 -13.90
N THR A 57 12.51 -21.26 -13.16
CA THR A 57 12.40 -22.64 -13.63
C THR A 57 11.60 -22.64 -14.93
N PRO A 58 12.10 -23.24 -16.03
CA PRO A 58 11.34 -23.37 -17.25
C PRO A 58 10.01 -24.06 -16.95
N VAL A 59 8.90 -23.49 -17.43
CA VAL A 59 7.61 -24.15 -17.33
C VAL A 59 7.63 -25.37 -18.25
N PRO A 60 7.21 -26.57 -17.79
CA PRO A 60 7.10 -27.75 -18.64
C PRO A 60 6.24 -27.48 -19.89
N LEU A 61 6.60 -28.07 -21.02
CA LEU A 61 5.84 -27.93 -22.26
C LEU A 61 4.38 -28.42 -22.11
N ASP A 62 4.15 -29.39 -21.21
CA ASP A 62 2.85 -29.98 -20.91
C ASP A 62 2.04 -29.24 -19.83
N ALA A 63 2.52 -28.08 -19.35
CA ALA A 63 1.81 -27.34 -18.32
C ALA A 63 0.46 -26.80 -18.82
N PRO A 64 -0.58 -26.74 -17.96
CA PRO A 64 -1.87 -26.16 -18.31
C PRO A 64 -1.75 -24.72 -18.85
N PRO A 65 -2.65 -24.28 -19.74
CA PRO A 65 -2.68 -22.91 -20.26
C PRO A 65 -2.67 -21.84 -19.16
N SER A 66 -3.36 -22.07 -18.04
CA SER A 66 -3.34 -21.20 -16.86
C SER A 66 -1.95 -20.99 -16.25
N VAL A 67 -1.13 -22.05 -16.19
CA VAL A 67 0.24 -22.00 -15.65
C VAL A 67 1.17 -21.28 -16.63
N LYS A 68 0.97 -21.50 -17.94
CA LYS A 68 1.70 -20.77 -18.98
C LYS A 68 1.37 -19.27 -18.94
N ALA A 69 0.10 -18.91 -18.76
CA ALA A 69 -0.36 -17.53 -18.65
C ALA A 69 0.20 -16.82 -17.41
N THR A 70 0.19 -17.46 -16.24
CA THR A 70 0.80 -16.88 -15.03
C THR A 70 2.31 -16.70 -15.15
N SER A 71 3.01 -17.65 -15.78
CA SER A 71 4.44 -17.51 -16.05
C SER A 71 4.75 -16.43 -17.10
N SER A 72 3.96 -16.30 -18.16
CA SER A 72 4.14 -15.26 -19.17
C SER A 72 3.86 -13.88 -18.59
N ALA A 73 2.78 -13.73 -17.80
CA ALA A 73 2.45 -12.51 -17.06
C ALA A 73 3.62 -12.08 -16.15
N ARG A 74 4.17 -13.00 -15.37
CA ARG A 74 5.35 -12.74 -14.52
C ARG A 74 6.57 -12.32 -15.33
N LYS A 75 6.86 -12.99 -16.44
CA LYS A 75 7.97 -12.63 -17.33
C LYS A 75 7.78 -11.25 -17.94
N HIS A 76 6.54 -10.92 -18.32
CA HIS A 76 6.18 -9.62 -18.89
C HIS A 76 6.37 -8.49 -17.87
N ILE A 77 5.88 -8.64 -16.64
CA ILE A 77 6.07 -7.65 -15.56
C ILE A 77 7.56 -7.40 -15.29
N ARG A 78 8.36 -8.47 -15.16
CA ARG A 78 9.81 -8.36 -14.94
C ARG A 78 10.56 -7.74 -16.13
N ALA A 79 10.16 -8.08 -17.35
CA ALA A 79 10.74 -7.51 -18.56
C ALA A 79 10.43 -6.01 -18.66
N GLN A 80 9.19 -5.63 -18.34
CA GLN A 80 8.77 -4.24 -18.26
C GLN A 80 9.55 -3.47 -17.19
N GLN A 81 9.74 -4.03 -15.99
CA GLN A 81 10.56 -3.39 -14.95
C GLN A 81 12.01 -3.16 -15.39
N LYS A 82 12.63 -4.14 -16.05
CA LYS A 82 14.02 -4.00 -16.53
C LYS A 82 14.20 -2.91 -17.59
N HIS A 83 13.17 -2.65 -18.40
CA HIS A 83 13.22 -1.65 -19.47
C HIS A 83 12.58 -0.32 -19.08
N ARG A 84 12.07 -0.16 -17.85
CA ARG A 84 11.42 1.07 -17.41
C ARG A 84 12.47 2.06 -16.88
N MET A 85 12.71 3.13 -17.65
CA MET A 85 13.59 4.25 -17.27
C MET A 85 12.91 5.28 -16.34
N PHE A 86 11.60 5.15 -16.06
CA PHE A 86 10.86 6.05 -15.17
C PHE A 86 9.95 5.28 -14.21
N PRO A 87 9.81 5.72 -12.94
CA PRO A 87 8.95 5.05 -11.96
C PRO A 87 7.46 5.17 -12.31
N THR A 88 6.72 4.07 -12.18
CA THR A 88 5.26 4.04 -12.33
C THR A 88 4.57 4.48 -11.05
N ILE A 89 3.38 5.09 -11.18
CA ILE A 89 2.52 5.45 -10.03
C ILE A 89 1.77 4.18 -9.62
N GLU A 90 2.53 3.32 -8.99
CA GLU A 90 2.14 2.39 -7.93
C GLU A 90 2.71 2.99 -6.64
N TYR A 91 2.50 2.38 -5.46
CA TYR A 91 3.19 2.82 -4.25
C TYR A 91 4.68 3.04 -4.56
N ALA A 92 5.08 4.31 -4.57
CA ALA A 92 6.43 4.74 -4.89
C ALA A 92 7.07 5.12 -3.56
N ALA A 93 8.36 4.85 -3.41
CA ALA A 93 9.15 5.33 -2.28
C ALA A 93 9.27 6.86 -2.34
N ARG A 94 8.19 7.56 -1.98
CA ARG A 94 8.13 9.01 -1.88
C ARG A 94 8.49 9.40 -0.47
N LEU A 95 9.39 10.37 -0.37
CA LEU A 95 9.74 10.97 0.91
C LEU A 95 8.54 11.77 1.43
N SER A 96 8.38 11.82 2.74
CA SER A 96 7.36 12.67 3.35
C SER A 96 7.61 14.13 2.97
N HIS A 97 6.54 14.93 2.89
CA HIS A 97 6.65 16.35 2.57
C HIS A 97 7.44 17.15 3.63
N PHE A 98 7.55 16.61 4.85
CA PHE A 98 8.36 17.18 5.93
C PHE A 98 9.75 16.55 6.06
N ASP A 99 10.15 15.72 5.09
CA ASP A 99 11.45 15.07 5.09
C ASP A 99 12.57 16.07 4.70
N PRO A 100 13.72 16.11 5.39
CA PRO A 100 14.86 16.93 4.99
C PRO A 100 15.37 16.68 3.56
N LYS A 101 15.07 15.54 2.96
CA LYS A 101 15.45 15.18 1.59
C LYS A 101 14.36 15.44 0.55
N SER A 102 13.18 15.94 0.94
CA SER A 102 12.13 16.29 -0.02
C SER A 102 12.46 17.58 -0.78
N ASP A 103 11.98 17.65 -2.02
CA ASP A 103 12.10 18.84 -2.88
C ASP A 103 11.29 20.03 -2.34
N TYR A 104 10.26 19.75 -1.53
CA TYR A 104 9.47 20.77 -0.84
C TYR A 104 10.25 21.35 0.33
N ARG A 105 10.69 22.62 0.23
CA ARG A 105 11.49 23.32 1.27
C ARG A 105 10.85 24.58 1.84
N ASP A 106 9.68 24.97 1.35
CA ASP A 106 9.11 26.32 1.56
C ASP A 106 8.75 26.64 3.02
N PHE A 107 8.56 25.64 3.89
CA PHE A 107 8.12 25.82 5.29
C PHE A 107 9.15 25.45 6.36
N ARG A 108 10.43 25.27 5.99
CA ARG A 108 11.47 24.89 6.98
C ARG A 108 11.66 25.92 8.09
N GLY A 109 11.56 27.21 7.78
CA GLY A 109 11.70 28.28 8.78
C GLY A 109 10.64 28.20 9.88
N PHE A 110 9.38 27.97 9.51
CA PHE A 110 8.29 27.79 10.47
C PHE A 110 8.47 26.54 11.33
N PHE A 111 8.92 25.44 10.73
CA PHE A 111 9.22 24.20 11.46
C PHE A 111 10.31 24.43 12.51
N VAL A 112 11.42 25.09 12.14
CA VAL A 112 12.51 25.38 13.08
C VAL A 112 12.05 26.35 14.18
N LEU A 113 11.31 27.41 13.83
CA LEU A 113 10.77 28.37 14.80
C LEU A 113 9.83 27.69 15.80
N PHE A 114 8.97 26.76 15.34
CA PHE A 114 8.10 25.97 16.18
C PHE A 114 8.88 25.18 17.23
N TRP A 115 9.93 24.46 16.83
CA TRP A 115 10.77 23.70 17.77
C TRP A 115 11.55 24.59 18.74
N ILE A 116 12.03 25.76 18.29
CA ILE A 116 12.68 26.73 19.19
C ILE A 116 11.67 27.25 20.23
N GLY A 117 10.46 27.60 19.80
CA GLY A 117 9.38 28.03 20.70
C GLY A 117 9.02 26.95 21.72
N LEU A 118 8.92 25.69 21.29
CA LEU A 118 8.69 24.56 22.18
C LEU A 118 9.82 24.36 23.18
N ALA A 119 11.08 24.49 22.77
CA ALA A 119 12.22 24.38 23.67
C ALA A 119 12.17 25.47 24.75
N ILE A 120 11.87 26.72 24.37
CA ILE A 120 11.71 27.83 25.33
C ILE A 120 10.54 27.56 26.29
N MET A 121 9.41 27.06 25.80
CA MET A 121 8.25 26.70 26.63
C MET A 121 8.60 25.62 27.66
N VAL A 122 9.28 24.54 27.22
CA VAL A 122 9.70 23.46 28.12
C VAL A 122 10.70 23.96 29.16
N ILE A 123 11.70 24.74 28.77
CA ILE A 123 12.71 25.29 29.70
C ILE A 123 12.05 26.21 30.72
N THR A 124 11.15 27.10 30.27
CA THR A 124 10.46 28.02 31.19
C THR A 124 9.54 27.28 32.17
N ALA A 125 8.83 26.24 31.71
CA ALA A 125 8.05 25.36 32.58
C ALA A 125 8.94 24.63 33.61
N MET A 126 10.06 24.05 33.18
CA MET A 126 11.02 23.38 34.08
C MET A 126 11.59 24.32 35.14
N LEU A 127 11.97 25.55 34.76
CA LEU A 127 12.51 26.54 35.70
C LEU A 127 11.46 26.97 36.74
N ARG A 128 10.20 27.11 36.32
CA ARG A 128 9.09 27.41 37.24
C ARG A 128 8.84 26.24 38.20
N ASN A 129 8.76 25.01 37.67
CA ASN A 129 8.55 23.81 38.46
C ASN A 129 9.68 23.62 39.51
N LEU A 130 10.93 23.88 39.12
CA LEU A 130 12.10 23.83 40.02
C LEU A 130 12.01 24.86 41.14
N LYS A 131 11.52 26.07 40.86
CA LYS A 131 11.34 27.13 41.86
C LYS A 131 10.23 26.80 42.86
N GLU A 132 9.14 26.19 42.39
CA GLU A 132 7.93 25.95 43.19
C GLU A 132 7.95 24.64 43.98
N THR A 133 8.45 23.56 43.37
CA THR A 133 8.43 22.21 43.98
C THR A 133 9.81 21.69 44.37
N GLY A 134 10.89 22.36 43.94
CA GLY A 134 12.26 21.90 44.13
C GLY A 134 12.71 20.79 43.18
N TYR A 135 11.81 20.27 42.34
CA TYR A 135 12.12 19.29 41.30
C TYR A 135 11.88 19.90 39.91
N PRO A 136 12.71 19.58 38.90
CA PRO A 136 12.55 20.16 37.57
C PRO A 136 11.33 19.62 36.80
N LEU A 137 10.83 18.42 37.17
CA LEU A 137 9.71 17.74 36.51
C LEU A 137 8.88 16.97 37.53
N SER A 138 7.69 17.49 37.86
CA SER A 138 6.73 16.83 38.76
C SER A 138 5.68 16.06 37.97
N PHE A 139 6.00 14.81 37.62
CA PHE A 139 5.06 13.95 36.91
C PHE A 139 3.96 13.39 37.84
N ARG A 140 2.90 14.15 38.10
CA ARG A 140 1.79 13.72 38.97
C ARG A 140 0.88 12.68 38.28
N GLN A 141 0.87 12.67 36.95
CA GLN A 141 0.00 11.84 36.12
C GLN A 141 0.58 10.44 35.83
N ARG A 142 1.78 10.10 36.34
CA ARG A 142 2.40 8.78 36.06
C ARG A 142 1.51 7.61 36.43
N THR A 143 0.74 7.74 37.51
CA THR A 143 -0.15 6.69 38.00
C THR A 143 -1.19 6.32 36.93
N LEU A 144 -1.83 7.31 36.29
CA LEU A 144 -2.82 7.11 35.23
C LEU A 144 -2.25 6.42 33.98
N PHE A 145 -0.97 6.63 33.68
CA PHE A 145 -0.31 6.02 32.51
C PHE A 145 0.26 4.63 32.78
N THR A 146 0.64 4.32 34.03
CA THR A 146 1.38 3.09 34.35
C THR A 146 0.53 2.00 34.99
N GLU A 147 -0.65 2.34 35.52
CA GLU A 147 -1.51 1.41 36.28
C GLU A 147 -1.89 0.15 35.50
N ASN A 148 -2.31 0.27 34.24
CA ASN A 148 -2.82 -0.85 33.44
C ASN A 148 -1.86 -1.38 32.37
N ILE A 149 -0.58 -0.98 32.39
CA ILE A 149 0.32 -1.14 31.23
C ILE A 149 0.57 -2.61 30.87
N TYR A 150 0.69 -3.48 31.88
CA TYR A 150 0.93 -4.91 31.67
C TYR A 150 -0.30 -5.63 31.11
N GLU A 151 -1.49 -5.34 31.66
CA GLU A 151 -2.74 -5.92 31.17
C GLU A 151 -3.06 -5.45 29.75
N LEU A 152 -2.79 -4.17 29.48
CA LEU A 152 -2.93 -3.56 28.16
C LEU A 152 -2.01 -4.25 27.16
N ALA A 153 -0.71 -4.35 27.45
CA ALA A 153 0.26 -4.97 26.55
C ALA A 153 -0.06 -6.45 26.26
N LEU A 154 -0.48 -7.21 27.28
CA LEU A 154 -0.88 -8.60 27.10
C LEU A 154 -2.15 -8.70 26.23
N SER A 155 -3.16 -7.87 26.51
CA SER A 155 -4.40 -7.86 25.74
C SER A 155 -4.19 -7.43 24.30
N ASP A 156 -3.29 -6.46 24.08
CA ASP A 156 -2.89 -5.98 22.76
C ASP A 156 -2.21 -7.10 21.95
N LEU A 157 -1.25 -7.81 22.56
CA LEU A 157 -0.59 -8.95 21.94
C LEU A 157 -1.60 -10.07 21.61
N LEU A 158 -2.53 -10.36 22.53
CA LEU A 158 -3.58 -11.34 22.29
C LEU A 158 -4.51 -10.92 21.15
N MET A 159 -4.91 -9.63 21.11
CA MET A 159 -5.70 -9.06 20.02
C MET A 159 -4.97 -9.22 18.68
N VAL A 160 -3.72 -8.78 18.58
CA VAL A 160 -2.91 -8.91 17.36
C VAL A 160 -2.76 -10.39 16.97
N SER A 161 -2.42 -11.27 17.91
CA SER A 161 -2.28 -12.71 17.64
C SER A 161 -3.58 -13.35 17.14
N SER A 162 -4.72 -12.93 17.66
CA SER A 162 -6.03 -13.45 17.25
C SER A 162 -6.41 -13.08 15.81
N THR A 163 -5.86 -11.99 15.25
CA THR A 163 -6.03 -11.66 13.83
C THR A 163 -5.35 -12.67 12.90
N ALA A 164 -4.28 -13.34 13.37
CA ALA A 164 -3.55 -14.33 12.60
C ALA A 164 -4.37 -15.58 12.25
N VAL A 165 -5.53 -15.77 12.91
CA VAL A 165 -6.53 -16.80 12.57
C VAL A 165 -7.10 -16.60 11.15
N SER A 166 -7.05 -15.38 10.61
CA SER A 166 -7.45 -15.10 9.21
C SER A 166 -6.62 -15.88 8.18
N LEU A 167 -5.33 -16.15 8.45
CA LEU A 167 -4.44 -16.87 7.54
C LEU A 167 -4.81 -18.36 7.35
N PRO A 168 -5.00 -19.18 8.42
CA PRO A 168 -5.45 -20.55 8.25
C PRO A 168 -6.86 -20.63 7.68
N LEU A 169 -7.75 -19.70 8.00
CA LEU A 169 -9.08 -19.60 7.35
C LEU A 169 -8.94 -19.42 5.83
N HIS A 170 -8.06 -18.54 5.38
CA HIS A 170 -7.80 -18.36 3.95
C HIS A 170 -7.17 -19.57 3.27
N LYS A 171 -6.26 -20.27 3.95
CA LYS A 171 -5.72 -21.54 3.44
C LYS A 171 -6.82 -22.59 3.26
N LEU A 172 -7.78 -22.64 4.18
CA LEU A 172 -8.94 -23.53 4.09
C LEU A 172 -9.85 -23.16 2.91
N TYR A 173 -10.13 -21.87 2.69
CA TYR A 173 -10.93 -21.40 1.56
C TYR A 173 -10.28 -21.71 0.21
N ASN A 174 -8.95 -21.59 0.11
CA ASN A 174 -8.20 -21.91 -1.10
C ASN A 174 -8.15 -23.43 -1.38
N GLY A 175 -8.13 -24.27 -0.33
CA GLY A 175 -8.10 -25.73 -0.46
C GLY A 175 -9.46 -26.38 -0.75
N SER A 176 -10.58 -25.70 -0.43
CA SER A 176 -11.91 -26.29 -0.55
C SER A 176 -12.54 -26.09 -1.93
N LYS A 177 -13.08 -27.18 -2.50
CA LYS A 177 -13.86 -27.16 -3.76
C LYS A 177 -15.38 -27.00 -3.53
N GLY A 178 -15.82 -26.97 -2.27
CA GLY A 178 -17.23 -27.08 -1.88
C GLY A 178 -17.88 -25.76 -1.44
N VAL A 179 -18.74 -25.86 -0.41
CA VAL A 179 -19.53 -24.73 0.15
C VAL A 179 -18.63 -23.66 0.78
N LEU A 180 -17.47 -24.06 1.31
CA LEU A 180 -16.42 -23.18 1.87
C LEU A 180 -15.70 -22.29 0.84
N ARG A 181 -16.17 -22.26 -0.41
CA ARG A 181 -15.72 -21.32 -1.44
C ARG A 181 -15.93 -19.87 -0.99
N TRP A 182 -14.96 -19.02 -1.28
CA TRP A 182 -15.02 -17.58 -1.01
C TRP A 182 -16.33 -16.93 -1.47
N GLY A 183 -16.65 -17.05 -2.77
CA GLY A 183 -17.90 -16.51 -3.34
C GLY A 183 -19.22 -17.17 -2.90
N LYS A 184 -19.21 -18.21 -2.05
CA LYS A 184 -20.45 -18.82 -1.50
C LYS A 184 -20.58 -18.53 -0.01
N ALA A 185 -19.81 -19.24 0.82
CA ALA A 185 -19.87 -19.10 2.28
C ALA A 185 -18.68 -18.32 2.85
N GLY A 186 -17.55 -18.23 2.15
CA GLY A 186 -16.33 -17.63 2.72
C GLY A 186 -16.49 -16.16 3.12
N ILE A 187 -17.18 -15.34 2.31
CA ILE A 187 -17.48 -13.94 2.67
C ILE A 187 -18.34 -13.86 3.95
N ALA A 188 -19.37 -14.70 4.04
CA ALA A 188 -20.28 -14.71 5.19
C ALA A 188 -19.57 -15.18 6.47
N ILE A 189 -18.82 -16.29 6.40
CA ILE A 189 -18.04 -16.83 7.53
C ILE A 189 -17.02 -15.79 8.00
N GLN A 190 -16.31 -15.15 7.07
CA GLN A 190 -15.33 -14.12 7.41
C GLN A 190 -15.97 -12.89 8.07
N SER A 191 -17.13 -12.44 7.56
CA SER A 191 -17.84 -11.28 8.11
C SER A 191 -18.38 -11.56 9.51
N VAL A 192 -18.93 -12.77 9.75
CA VAL A 192 -19.39 -13.20 11.07
C VAL A 192 -18.21 -13.29 12.05
N PHE A 193 -17.09 -13.88 11.63
CA PHE A 193 -15.88 -13.92 12.44
C PHE A 193 -15.40 -12.52 12.82
N GLN A 194 -15.31 -11.60 11.85
CA GLN A 194 -14.91 -10.22 12.09
C GLN A 194 -15.86 -9.47 13.03
N MET A 195 -17.18 -9.69 12.90
CA MET A 195 -18.18 -9.08 13.76
C MET A 195 -18.08 -9.57 15.20
N VAL A 196 -17.98 -10.88 15.41
CA VAL A 196 -17.81 -11.50 16.74
C VAL A 196 -16.50 -11.04 17.36
N TRP A 197 -15.42 -11.02 16.58
CA TRP A 197 -14.10 -10.57 17.01
C TRP A 197 -14.13 -9.10 17.44
N LEU A 198 -14.71 -8.22 16.63
CA LEU A 198 -14.80 -6.79 16.94
C LEU A 198 -15.66 -6.57 18.19
N PHE A 199 -16.81 -7.23 18.29
CA PHE A 199 -17.69 -7.11 19.45
C PHE A 199 -16.97 -7.55 20.74
N TYR A 200 -16.25 -8.65 20.71
CA TYR A 200 -15.48 -9.14 21.86
C TYR A 200 -14.44 -8.10 22.32
N TRP A 201 -13.61 -7.60 21.40
CA TRP A 201 -12.53 -6.69 21.76
C TRP A 201 -13.00 -5.26 22.07
N VAL A 202 -14.11 -4.78 21.50
CA VAL A 202 -14.71 -3.50 21.88
C VAL A 202 -15.19 -3.52 23.33
N ASN A 203 -15.76 -4.63 23.80
CA ASN A 203 -16.28 -4.75 25.16
C ASN A 203 -15.17 -5.01 26.21
N TRP A 204 -14.00 -5.49 25.78
CA TRP A 204 -12.91 -5.88 26.68
C TRP A 204 -12.42 -4.78 27.64
N PRO A 205 -12.15 -3.53 27.20
CA PRO A 205 -11.70 -2.47 28.10
C PRO A 205 -12.74 -2.05 29.14
N PHE A 206 -14.02 -2.19 28.83
CA PHE A 206 -15.13 -1.86 29.75
C PHE A 206 -15.27 -2.91 30.85
N LEU A 207 -15.09 -4.19 30.52
CA LEU A 207 -15.11 -5.29 31.50
C LEU A 207 -13.97 -5.21 32.52
N ARG A 208 -12.83 -4.63 32.12
CA ARG A 208 -11.64 -4.51 32.96
C ARG A 208 -11.51 -3.16 33.67
N HIS A 209 -12.50 -2.27 33.52
CA HIS A 209 -12.51 -0.93 34.13
C HIS A 209 -11.20 -0.16 33.92
N TRP A 210 -10.62 -0.25 32.72
CA TRP A 210 -9.34 0.39 32.42
C TRP A 210 -9.39 1.92 32.47
N THR A 211 -8.24 2.53 32.74
CA THR A 211 -8.05 3.99 32.63
C THR A 211 -8.38 4.49 31.22
N TRP A 212 -8.89 5.72 31.14
CA TRP A 212 -9.30 6.32 29.87
C TRP A 212 -8.18 6.34 28.82
N THR A 213 -6.93 6.59 29.23
CA THR A 213 -5.75 6.59 28.34
C THR A 213 -5.50 5.21 27.71
N ALA A 214 -5.62 4.14 28.50
CA ALA A 214 -5.48 2.77 28.01
C ALA A 214 -6.64 2.39 27.06
N GLN A 215 -7.85 2.84 27.35
CA GLN A 215 -9.02 2.62 26.47
C GLN A 215 -8.83 3.28 25.10
N VAL A 216 -8.37 4.53 25.05
CA VAL A 216 -8.12 5.23 23.79
C VAL A 216 -7.03 4.55 22.97
N PHE A 217 -5.90 4.18 23.60
CA PHE A 217 -4.85 3.45 22.89
C PHE A 217 -5.36 2.12 22.32
N PHE A 218 -6.03 1.32 23.16
CA PHE A 218 -6.51 0.00 22.76
C PHE A 218 -7.55 0.08 21.64
N THR A 219 -8.48 1.03 21.71
CA THR A 219 -9.53 1.21 20.69
C THR A 219 -8.97 1.68 19.35
N LEU A 220 -7.97 2.58 19.34
CA LEU A 220 -7.28 2.99 18.12
C LEU A 220 -6.55 1.82 17.46
N HIS A 221 -5.83 1.02 18.25
CA HIS A 221 -5.13 -0.17 17.74
C HIS A 221 -6.10 -1.25 17.26
N LEU A 222 -7.20 -1.46 18.00
CA LEU A 222 -8.30 -2.35 17.61
C LEU A 222 -8.87 -2.00 16.24
N LEU A 223 -9.12 -0.71 15.98
CA LEU A 223 -9.63 -0.26 14.69
C LEU A 223 -8.62 -0.52 13.57
N ALA A 224 -7.34 -0.22 13.79
CA ALA A 224 -6.29 -0.48 12.81
C ALA A 224 -6.17 -1.98 12.49
N MET A 225 -6.20 -2.85 13.51
CA MET A 225 -6.13 -4.30 13.34
C MET A 225 -7.39 -4.89 12.69
N PHE A 226 -8.58 -4.33 12.99
CA PHE A 226 -9.81 -4.67 12.30
C PHE A 226 -9.72 -4.37 10.80
N MET A 227 -9.28 -3.15 10.45
CA MET A 227 -9.10 -2.74 9.06
C MET A 227 -8.09 -3.64 8.33
N ASN A 228 -6.98 -3.97 8.99
CA ASN A 228 -5.98 -4.87 8.42
C ASN A 228 -6.53 -6.28 8.18
N MET A 229 -7.24 -6.83 9.16
CA MET A 229 -7.87 -8.15 9.04
C MET A 229 -8.94 -8.17 7.93
N HIS A 230 -9.69 -7.08 7.77
CA HIS A 230 -10.67 -6.93 6.70
C HIS A 230 -9.99 -6.87 5.33
N SER A 231 -9.01 -5.97 5.16
CA SER A 231 -8.31 -5.80 3.89
C SER A 231 -7.61 -7.09 3.45
N TYR A 232 -6.87 -7.74 4.35
CA TYR A 232 -6.19 -9.00 4.06
C TYR A 232 -7.16 -10.09 3.60
N ALA A 233 -8.29 -10.22 4.29
CA ALA A 233 -9.22 -11.30 4.00
C ALA A 233 -9.96 -11.10 2.68
N PHE A 234 -10.48 -9.89 2.45
CA PHE A 234 -11.19 -9.60 1.21
C PHE A 234 -10.28 -9.69 -0.02
N TYR A 235 -9.05 -9.18 0.09
CA TYR A 235 -8.10 -9.22 -1.01
C TYR A 235 -7.66 -10.65 -1.37
N ASN A 236 -7.24 -11.45 -0.38
CA ASN A 236 -6.87 -12.86 -0.65
C ASN A 236 -8.07 -13.71 -1.07
N GLY A 237 -9.27 -13.35 -0.59
CA GLY A 237 -10.52 -13.95 -1.02
C GLY A 237 -10.79 -13.70 -2.50
N HIS A 238 -10.65 -12.46 -2.95
CA HIS A 238 -10.75 -12.08 -4.37
C HIS A 238 -9.73 -12.84 -5.24
N LEU A 239 -8.45 -12.85 -4.85
CA LEU A 239 -7.41 -13.59 -5.57
C LEU A 239 -7.68 -15.10 -5.65
N SER A 240 -8.28 -15.68 -4.60
CA SER A 240 -8.70 -17.09 -4.62
C SER A 240 -9.76 -17.38 -5.68
N GLU A 241 -10.67 -16.42 -5.89
CA GLU A 241 -11.73 -16.48 -6.88
C GLU A 241 -11.17 -16.30 -8.29
N THR A 242 -10.30 -15.31 -8.51
CA THR A 242 -9.57 -15.07 -9.77
C THR A 242 -8.73 -16.29 -10.16
N ARG A 243 -7.98 -16.88 -9.22
CA ARG A 243 -7.18 -18.10 -9.46
C ARG A 243 -8.04 -19.25 -9.95
N ARG A 244 -9.19 -19.45 -9.31
CA ARG A 244 -10.10 -20.53 -9.70
C ARG A 244 -10.75 -20.26 -11.05
N ARG A 245 -11.12 -19.01 -11.36
CA ARG A 245 -11.60 -18.63 -12.69
C ARG A 245 -10.55 -18.94 -13.76
N LEU A 246 -9.30 -18.57 -13.51
CA LEU A 246 -8.19 -18.86 -14.42
C LEU A 246 -8.00 -20.38 -14.62
N SER A 247 -8.06 -21.17 -13.55
CA SER A 247 -7.98 -22.63 -13.65
C SER A 247 -9.20 -23.25 -14.33
N ALA A 248 -10.40 -22.66 -14.20
CA ALA A 248 -11.59 -23.14 -14.90
C ALA A 248 -11.47 -22.94 -16.41
N LEU A 249 -10.79 -21.89 -16.87
CA LEU A 249 -10.53 -21.62 -18.29
C LEU A 249 -9.63 -22.66 -18.97
N ASP A 250 -8.99 -23.56 -18.21
CA ASP A 250 -8.29 -24.72 -18.79
C ASP A 250 -9.28 -25.73 -19.40
N ASN A 251 -10.53 -25.76 -18.90
CA ASN A 251 -11.64 -26.57 -19.42
C ASN A 251 -12.80 -25.65 -19.86
N PRO A 252 -12.76 -25.08 -21.07
CA PRO A 252 -13.63 -23.97 -21.47
C PRO A 252 -15.13 -24.30 -21.45
N ARG A 253 -15.51 -25.59 -21.56
CA ARG A 253 -16.92 -26.03 -21.58
C ARG A 253 -17.75 -25.64 -20.34
N ASN A 254 -17.10 -25.48 -19.18
CA ASN A 254 -17.78 -25.18 -17.91
C ASN A 254 -17.31 -23.85 -17.28
N ALA A 255 -16.51 -23.07 -18.01
CA ALA A 255 -15.87 -21.87 -17.47
C ALA A 255 -16.78 -20.65 -17.62
N SER A 256 -16.71 -19.73 -16.66
CA SER A 256 -17.35 -18.42 -16.79
C SER A 256 -16.49 -17.51 -17.67
N THR A 257 -17.00 -17.10 -18.83
CA THR A 257 -16.34 -16.16 -19.77
C THR A 257 -16.62 -14.69 -19.44
N ALA A 258 -17.07 -14.40 -18.21
CA ALA A 258 -17.26 -13.03 -17.76
C ALA A 258 -15.93 -12.27 -17.79
N ALA A 259 -15.94 -11.02 -18.25
CA ALA A 259 -14.77 -10.16 -18.30
C ALA A 259 -14.10 -10.06 -16.93
N ALA A 260 -12.77 -10.01 -16.92
CA ALA A 260 -12.02 -9.75 -15.70
C ALA A 260 -12.34 -8.33 -15.22
N VAL A 261 -12.60 -8.18 -13.92
CA VAL A 261 -12.88 -6.86 -13.35
C VAL A 261 -11.58 -6.05 -13.39
N LYS A 262 -11.48 -5.09 -14.31
CA LYS A 262 -10.38 -4.14 -14.36
C LYS A 262 -10.64 -3.07 -13.30
N TYR A 263 -9.79 -3.03 -12.26
CA TYR A 263 -9.83 -1.92 -11.32
C TYR A 263 -9.23 -0.67 -11.97
N PRO A 264 -9.88 0.50 -11.81
CA PRO A 264 -9.35 1.74 -12.37
C PRO A 264 -7.98 2.03 -11.73
N SER A 265 -6.93 1.95 -12.53
CA SER A 265 -5.61 2.43 -12.12
C SER A 265 -5.60 3.95 -12.18
N SER A 266 -4.75 4.61 -11.39
CA SER A 266 -4.55 6.06 -11.46
C SER A 266 -4.13 6.58 -12.85
N ARG A 267 -3.75 5.68 -13.76
CA ARG A 267 -3.37 5.96 -15.14
C ARG A 267 -4.43 5.56 -16.17
N THR A 268 -5.42 4.76 -15.80
CA THR A 268 -6.49 4.39 -16.71
C THR A 268 -7.46 5.55 -16.74
N HIS A 269 -7.51 6.26 -17.85
CA HIS A 269 -8.53 7.29 -18.02
C HIS A 269 -9.89 6.59 -18.09
N LEU A 270 -10.92 7.11 -17.42
CA LEU A 270 -12.24 6.46 -17.40
C LEU A 270 -12.79 6.15 -18.81
N TYR A 271 -12.42 6.95 -19.83
CA TYR A 271 -12.81 6.72 -21.22
C TYR A 271 -12.17 5.47 -21.84
N GLU A 272 -10.99 5.07 -21.37
CA GLU A 272 -10.23 3.92 -21.88
C GLU A 272 -10.87 2.60 -21.43
N ILE A 273 -11.52 2.60 -20.25
CA ILE A 273 -12.34 1.49 -19.76
C ILE A 273 -13.59 1.30 -20.64
N THR A 274 -14.24 2.40 -21.03
CA THR A 274 -15.44 2.37 -21.88
C THR A 274 -15.11 1.98 -23.32
N GLN A 275 -13.97 2.41 -23.86
CA GLN A 275 -13.54 2.05 -25.23
C GLN A 275 -13.14 0.58 -25.38
N ASP A 276 -12.54 -0.04 -24.37
CA ASP A 276 -12.25 -1.48 -24.39
C ASP A 276 -13.55 -2.31 -24.49
N ASP A 277 -14.60 -1.96 -23.73
CA ASP A 277 -15.90 -2.64 -23.77
C ASP A 277 -16.57 -2.59 -25.17
N ASP A 278 -16.40 -1.49 -25.91
CA ASP A 278 -16.96 -1.32 -27.26
C ASP A 278 -16.12 -2.01 -28.36
N THR A 279 -14.81 -2.20 -28.14
CA THR A 279 -13.89 -2.83 -29.12
C THR A 279 -13.79 -4.36 -28.96
N GLU A 280 -14.26 -4.90 -27.84
CA GLU A 280 -14.30 -6.35 -27.54
C GLU A 280 -15.31 -7.14 -28.41
N ILE A 281 -16.20 -6.46 -29.14
CA ILE A 281 -17.34 -7.07 -29.84
C ILE A 281 -16.93 -7.79 -31.15
N GLU A 282 -15.78 -7.46 -31.75
CA GLU A 282 -15.34 -8.01 -33.06
C GLU A 282 -14.22 -9.08 -32.98
N GLN A 283 -13.81 -9.51 -31.79
CA GLN A 283 -12.69 -10.46 -31.65
C GLN A 283 -13.14 -11.92 -31.70
N SER A 284 -12.32 -12.79 -32.31
CA SER A 284 -12.52 -14.25 -32.28
C SER A 284 -12.62 -14.75 -30.84
N GLU A 285 -13.51 -15.71 -30.56
CA GLU A 285 -13.73 -16.28 -29.22
C GLU A 285 -12.42 -16.77 -28.57
N GLU A 286 -11.51 -17.32 -29.38
CA GLU A 286 -10.19 -17.78 -28.93
C GLU A 286 -9.30 -16.62 -28.44
N GLU A 287 -9.35 -15.47 -29.11
CA GLU A 287 -8.57 -14.29 -28.76
C GLU A 287 -9.12 -13.65 -27.49
N ARG A 288 -10.45 -13.57 -27.36
CA ARG A 288 -11.10 -13.12 -26.12
C ARG A 288 -10.74 -14.00 -24.93
N LEU A 289 -10.74 -15.32 -25.10
CA LEU A 289 -10.32 -16.26 -24.06
C LEU A 289 -8.84 -16.11 -23.70
N ARG A 290 -7.98 -15.84 -24.69
CA ARG A 290 -6.56 -15.57 -24.46
C ARG A 290 -6.36 -14.30 -23.65
N GLN A 291 -6.99 -13.20 -24.04
CA GLN A 291 -6.93 -11.92 -23.31
C GLN A 291 -7.49 -12.07 -21.89
N LEU A 292 -8.59 -12.79 -21.70
CA LEU A 292 -9.15 -13.07 -20.38
C LEU A 292 -8.15 -13.85 -19.50
N ARG A 293 -7.48 -14.87 -20.06
CA ARG A 293 -6.45 -15.62 -19.33
C ARG A 293 -5.27 -14.73 -18.96
N GLU A 294 -4.83 -13.87 -19.87
CA GLU A 294 -3.72 -12.95 -19.63
C GLU A 294 -4.09 -11.92 -18.53
N ASN A 295 -5.29 -11.33 -18.59
CA ASN A 295 -5.77 -10.37 -17.58
C ASN A 295 -5.91 -11.00 -16.19
N LEU A 296 -6.52 -12.19 -16.08
CA LEU A 296 -6.63 -12.92 -14.81
C LEU A 296 -5.25 -13.35 -14.29
N ALA A 297 -4.33 -13.71 -15.18
CA ALA A 297 -2.96 -14.05 -14.81
C ALA A 297 -2.17 -12.84 -14.30
N LEU A 298 -2.36 -11.66 -14.90
CA LEU A 298 -1.75 -10.42 -14.45
C LEU A 298 -2.24 -10.03 -13.05
N GLU A 299 -3.53 -10.18 -12.76
CA GLU A 299 -4.10 -9.88 -11.44
C GLU A 299 -3.57 -10.80 -10.32
N LEU A 300 -3.21 -12.04 -10.65
CA LEU A 300 -2.66 -13.01 -9.68
C LEU A 300 -1.19 -12.78 -9.34
N VAL A 301 -0.48 -12.03 -10.17
CA VAL A 301 0.93 -11.73 -10.03
C VAL A 301 1.08 -10.35 -9.37
N SER A 302 2.00 -10.22 -8.41
CA SER A 302 2.26 -8.92 -7.80
C SER A 302 2.70 -7.90 -8.85
N PRO A 303 2.42 -6.60 -8.64
CA PRO A 303 2.94 -5.56 -9.51
C PRO A 303 4.46 -5.57 -9.70
N LEU A 304 5.17 -6.05 -8.67
CA LEU A 304 6.62 -6.17 -8.68
C LEU A 304 7.12 -7.49 -9.29
N GLY A 305 6.24 -8.47 -9.51
CA GLY A 305 6.54 -9.70 -10.23
C GLY A 305 7.29 -10.78 -9.44
N ASP A 306 7.50 -10.60 -8.14
CA ASP A 306 8.23 -11.54 -7.31
C ASP A 306 7.34 -12.54 -6.59
N VAL A 307 6.17 -12.11 -6.12
CA VAL A 307 5.19 -12.95 -5.42
C VAL A 307 3.97 -13.21 -6.31
N THR A 308 3.45 -14.43 -6.27
CA THR A 308 2.23 -14.83 -7.01
C THR A 308 1.29 -15.59 -6.08
N TYR A 309 0.00 -15.34 -6.17
CA TYR A 309 -0.99 -16.09 -5.38
C TYR A 309 -1.02 -17.58 -5.79
N PRO A 310 -0.85 -18.54 -4.85
CA PRO A 310 -1.12 -18.49 -3.40
C PRO A 310 0.17 -18.56 -2.57
N GLN A 311 1.34 -18.29 -3.16
CA GLN A 311 2.64 -18.37 -2.50
C GLN A 311 2.78 -17.30 -1.39
N ASN A 312 1.92 -16.28 -1.42
CA ASN A 312 1.84 -15.22 -0.42
C ASN A 312 1.23 -15.68 0.92
N LEU A 313 0.56 -16.84 0.99
CA LEU A 313 -0.10 -17.36 2.20
C LEU A 313 0.91 -17.96 3.20
N THR A 314 1.92 -17.19 3.58
CA THR A 314 2.94 -17.55 4.57
C THR A 314 2.83 -16.68 5.81
N VAL A 315 3.20 -17.24 6.97
CA VAL A 315 3.20 -16.49 8.25
C VAL A 315 4.15 -15.30 8.17
N ARG A 316 5.29 -15.46 7.49
CA ARG A 316 6.26 -14.38 7.29
C ARG A 316 5.65 -13.18 6.54
N ASN A 317 4.95 -13.43 5.43
CA ASN A 317 4.33 -12.35 4.66
C ASN A 317 3.21 -11.66 5.45
N TYR A 318 2.45 -12.44 6.22
CA TYR A 318 1.39 -11.89 7.07
C TYR A 318 1.93 -11.02 8.21
N LEU A 319 3.00 -11.45 8.89
CA LEU A 319 3.65 -10.65 9.93
C LEU A 319 4.30 -9.39 9.36
N ASP A 320 4.91 -9.46 8.18
CA ASP A 320 5.49 -8.30 7.50
C ASP A 320 4.40 -7.28 7.12
N TYR A 321 3.23 -7.75 6.67
CA TYR A 321 2.06 -6.89 6.47
C TYR A 321 1.58 -6.21 7.76
N LEU A 322 1.44 -6.96 8.86
CA LEU A 322 0.98 -6.40 10.14
C LEU A 322 1.90 -5.30 10.69
N LEU A 323 3.20 -5.36 10.39
CA LEU A 323 4.19 -4.36 10.81
C LEU A 323 4.32 -3.20 9.82
N CYS A 324 3.74 -3.31 8.63
CA CYS A 324 3.76 -2.25 7.64
C CYS A 324 2.80 -1.13 8.05
N PRO A 325 3.16 0.16 7.92
CA PRO A 325 2.27 1.27 8.23
C PRO A 325 1.24 1.50 7.12
N THR A 326 0.50 0.47 6.74
CA THR A 326 -0.53 0.48 5.70
C THR A 326 -1.77 -0.28 6.18
N LEU A 327 -2.94 0.17 5.74
CA LEU A 327 -4.23 -0.48 6.06
C LEU A 327 -4.75 -1.35 4.91
N CYS A 328 -4.20 -1.15 3.71
CA CYS A 328 -4.57 -1.88 2.51
C CYS A 328 -3.53 -2.96 2.23
N TYR A 329 -3.96 -4.23 2.25
CA TYR A 329 -3.12 -5.36 1.90
C TYR A 329 -2.85 -5.42 0.39
N GLU A 330 -1.59 -5.59 0.02
CA GLU A 330 -1.15 -5.90 -1.35
C GLU A 330 -0.25 -7.14 -1.32
N LEU A 331 -0.08 -7.83 -2.47
CA LEU A 331 0.83 -9.00 -2.52
C LEU A 331 2.27 -8.61 -2.19
N GLU A 332 2.67 -7.39 -2.53
CA GLU A 332 4.05 -6.95 -2.40
C GLU A 332 4.14 -5.43 -2.27
N TYR A 333 4.91 -4.96 -1.29
CA TYR A 333 5.13 -3.54 -1.04
C TYR A 333 6.50 -3.09 -1.53
N PRO A 334 6.62 -1.84 -2.05
CA PRO A 334 7.90 -1.26 -2.41
C PRO A 334 8.83 -1.18 -1.19
N ARG A 335 10.09 -1.55 -1.36
CA ARG A 335 11.12 -1.51 -0.29
C ARG A 335 12.19 -0.48 -0.59
N THR A 336 12.69 0.15 0.46
CA THR A 336 13.90 0.97 0.40
C THR A 336 15.13 0.07 0.42
N GLU A 337 16.17 0.41 -0.34
CA GLU A 337 17.39 -0.41 -0.43
C GLU A 337 18.18 -0.50 0.89
N ARG A 338 18.12 0.55 1.73
CA ARG A 338 18.89 0.66 2.97
C ARG A 338 18.10 1.32 4.10
N THR A 339 18.27 0.81 5.32
CA THR A 339 17.71 1.40 6.54
C THR A 339 18.58 2.58 7.00
N GLN A 340 17.98 3.75 7.14
CA GLN A 340 18.65 4.96 7.62
C GLN A 340 18.49 5.08 9.15
N TRP A 341 19.34 4.37 9.91
CA TRP A 341 19.27 4.28 11.38
C TRP A 341 19.29 5.63 12.09
N LEU A 342 20.08 6.59 11.59
CA LEU A 342 20.14 7.93 12.17
C LEU A 342 18.81 8.68 12.02
N GLU A 343 18.16 8.53 10.87
CA GLU A 343 16.85 9.13 10.63
C GLU A 343 15.77 8.50 11.53
N LEU A 344 15.82 7.17 11.69
CA LEU A 344 14.96 6.45 12.63
C LEU A 344 15.17 6.94 14.06
N PHE A 345 16.42 7.14 14.49
CA PHE A 345 16.75 7.67 15.81
C PHE A 345 16.14 9.06 16.03
N TYR A 346 16.34 10.00 15.10
CA TYR A 346 15.76 11.34 15.21
C TYR A 346 14.23 11.33 15.24
N LYS A 347 13.59 10.49 14.42
CA LYS A 347 12.14 10.33 14.43
C LYS A 347 11.64 9.73 15.75
N THR A 348 12.36 8.74 16.29
CA THR A 348 12.03 8.13 17.59
C THR A 348 12.17 9.15 18.72
N LEU A 349 13.26 9.90 18.75
CA LEU A 349 13.47 10.98 19.71
C LEU A 349 12.37 12.04 19.61
N ALA A 350 11.96 12.41 18.39
CA ALA A 350 10.87 13.35 18.18
C ALA A 350 9.53 12.84 18.72
N VAL A 351 9.20 11.55 18.55
CA VAL A 351 7.98 10.95 19.13
C VAL A 351 8.01 11.02 20.65
N PHE A 352 9.12 10.63 21.29
CA PHE A 352 9.27 10.75 22.75
C PHE A 352 9.20 12.21 23.22
N GLY A 353 9.79 13.13 22.46
CA GLY A 353 9.72 14.57 22.71
C GLY A 353 8.29 15.11 22.65
N CYS A 354 7.49 14.69 21.66
CA CYS A 354 6.08 15.07 21.56
C CYS A 354 5.24 14.50 22.71
N ILE A 355 5.47 13.24 23.12
CA ILE A 355 4.78 12.65 24.28
C ILE A 355 5.14 13.41 25.56
N PHE A 356 6.42 13.69 25.76
CA PHE A 356 6.90 14.45 26.92
C PHE A 356 6.30 15.86 26.96
N LEU A 357 6.27 16.56 25.83
CA LEU A 357 5.66 17.87 25.70
C LEU A 357 4.17 17.81 26.07
N LEU A 358 3.43 16.83 25.55
CA LEU A 358 2.01 16.65 25.87
C LEU A 358 1.80 16.53 27.39
N ILE A 359 2.66 15.76 28.07
CA ILE A 359 2.62 15.60 29.53
C ILE A 359 2.87 16.95 30.23
N VAL A 360 3.95 17.66 29.89
CA VAL A 360 4.29 18.96 30.48
C VAL A 360 3.17 19.98 30.26
N THR A 361 2.64 20.07 29.05
CA THR A 361 1.57 21.00 28.74
C THR A 361 0.28 20.66 29.51
N SER A 362 -0.04 19.37 29.66
CA SER A 362 -1.20 18.95 30.44
C SER A 362 -1.03 19.23 31.93
N GLU A 363 0.18 19.14 32.46
CA GLU A 363 0.48 19.41 33.88
C GLU A 363 0.45 20.90 34.19
N GLU A 364 1.04 21.72 33.34
CA GLU A 364 1.25 23.14 33.62
C GLU A 364 0.05 24.03 33.21
N PHE A 365 -0.67 23.66 32.15
CA PHE A 365 -1.69 24.53 31.54
C PHE A 365 -3.11 24.00 31.61
N ILE A 366 -3.32 22.68 31.77
CA ILE A 366 -4.67 22.08 31.75
C ILE A 366 -5.15 21.82 33.18
N ILE A 367 -4.31 21.24 34.01
CA ILE A 367 -4.68 20.87 35.38
C ILE A 367 -4.21 22.01 36.31
N PRO A 368 -5.13 22.62 37.07
CA PRO A 368 -4.80 23.74 37.95
C PRO A 368 -3.94 23.35 39.15
#